data_AF-A0A1S1LWD1-F1
#
_entry.id   AF-A0A1S1LWD1-F1
#
_cell.length_a   1.000
_cell.length_b   1.000
_cell.length_c   1.000
_cell.angle_alpha   90.00
_cell.angle_beta   90.00
_cell.angle_gamma   90.00
#
_symmetry.space_group_name_H-M   'P 1'
#
loop_
_entity.id
_entity.type
_entity.pdbx_description
1 polymer ?
#
loop_
_entity_poly.entity_id
_entity_poly.type
_entity_poly.pdbx_seq_one_letter_code
_entity_poly.pdbx_strand_id
1 'polypeptide(L)'
;EMGVVTPEHPYPVWVEQGGPATIVPMFVLYDYTFLPEGANSKAEGLKIARDRNVVATDEFLLSSEPFATRDAWCRDRLRYTRKRLEDLDWMTPTVLVNHFPLVREPCDALFYPEFSLWCGTTETADWHTRYNAVCSVYGHLHIPRTTWYDDVRFEEVSVGYPREWAQRKPYSWLRQILPVPHYPPGYLNEFGGHFEITEQMRVSAKRFRERLAKERASD
;
A
#
# COMPACT_ATOMS: atom_id res chain seq x y z
N GLU A 1 19.77 -16.52 16.42
CA GLU A 1 18.71 -15.92 15.57
C GLU A 1 18.57 -14.44 15.88
N MET A 2 18.19 -13.62 14.89
CA MET A 2 18.08 -12.15 15.03
C MET A 2 16.71 -11.68 15.56
N GLY A 3 15.79 -12.60 15.92
CA GLY A 3 14.47 -12.25 16.45
C GLY A 3 13.52 -11.57 15.46
N VAL A 4 13.79 -11.68 14.15
CA VAL A 4 13.00 -11.04 13.09
C VAL A 4 12.12 -12.08 12.39
N VAL A 5 10.81 -11.85 12.41
CA VAL A 5 9.83 -12.68 11.69
C VAL A 5 9.78 -12.28 10.22
N THR A 6 9.62 -13.27 9.34
CA THR A 6 9.47 -13.06 7.89
C THR A 6 8.16 -13.67 7.39
N PRO A 7 7.72 -13.36 6.16
CA PRO A 7 6.56 -14.01 5.55
C PRO A 7 6.63 -15.54 5.48
N GLU A 8 7.82 -16.14 5.61
CA GLU A 8 8.03 -17.59 5.55
C GLU A 8 7.89 -18.29 6.91
N HIS A 9 7.98 -17.55 8.01
CA HIS A 9 7.80 -18.10 9.34
C HIS A 9 6.31 -18.39 9.62
N PRO A 10 5.98 -19.24 10.61
CA PRO A 10 4.63 -19.34 11.15
C PRO A 10 4.10 -17.96 11.54
N TYR A 11 2.80 -17.73 11.32
CA TYR A 11 2.20 -16.43 11.63
C TYR A 11 2.20 -16.18 13.13
N PRO A 12 2.81 -15.09 13.62
CA PRO A 12 2.77 -14.77 15.03
C PRO A 12 1.35 -14.35 15.44
N VAL A 13 0.97 -14.70 16.66
CA VAL A 13 -0.32 -14.33 17.23
C VAL A 13 -0.09 -13.27 18.30
N TRP A 14 -0.71 -12.11 18.13
CA TRP A 14 -0.84 -11.12 19.18
C TRP A 14 -1.86 -11.61 20.20
N VAL A 15 -1.50 -11.68 21.48
CA VAL A 15 -2.39 -12.20 22.55
C VAL A 15 -2.64 -11.18 23.67
N GLU A 16 -2.25 -9.93 23.44
CA GLU A 16 -2.31 -8.85 24.43
C GLU A 16 -3.57 -7.98 24.23
N GLN A 17 -3.52 -6.71 24.65
CA GLN A 17 -4.62 -5.77 24.52
C GLN A 17 -5.13 -5.66 23.07
N GLY A 18 -6.45 -5.63 22.90
CA GLY A 18 -7.11 -5.66 21.59
C GLY A 18 -7.60 -7.06 21.19
N GLY A 19 -7.28 -8.09 21.97
CA GLY A 19 -7.72 -9.47 21.74
C GLY A 19 -6.78 -10.26 20.84
N PRO A 20 -6.96 -11.59 20.74
CA PRO A 20 -6.11 -12.42 19.91
C PRO A 20 -6.25 -12.05 18.44
N ALA A 21 -5.13 -11.78 17.77
CA ALA A 21 -5.09 -11.48 16.34
C ALA A 21 -3.87 -12.13 15.68
N THR A 22 -4.09 -12.82 14.56
CA THR A 22 -3.02 -13.41 13.77
C THR A 22 -2.37 -12.33 12.89
N ILE A 23 -1.09 -12.06 13.09
CA ILE A 23 -0.35 -11.12 12.25
C ILE A 23 0.17 -11.88 11.04
N VAL A 24 -0.25 -11.47 9.85
CA VAL A 24 0.07 -12.13 8.58
C VAL A 24 1.06 -11.25 7.79
N PRO A 25 2.38 -11.41 8.00
CA PRO A 25 3.38 -10.81 7.13
C PRO A 25 3.35 -11.48 5.76
N MET A 26 3.22 -10.68 4.71
CA MET A 26 3.09 -11.13 3.33
C MET A 26 4.18 -10.56 2.45
N PHE A 27 4.46 -11.27 1.38
CA PHE A 27 5.30 -10.80 0.27
C PHE A 27 4.62 -11.28 -1.01
N VAL A 28 3.84 -10.39 -1.64
CA VAL A 28 3.06 -10.72 -2.86
C VAL A 28 3.50 -9.96 -4.10
N LEU A 29 4.36 -8.95 -4.00
CA LEU A 29 4.78 -8.10 -5.16
C LEU A 29 3.56 -7.41 -5.83
N TYR A 30 3.66 -7.21 -7.14
CA TYR A 30 2.68 -6.65 -8.06
C TYR A 30 2.71 -7.42 -9.38
N ASP A 31 1.62 -7.38 -10.13
CA ASP A 31 1.47 -8.09 -11.41
C ASP A 31 0.98 -7.20 -12.57
N TYR A 32 1.10 -5.88 -12.41
CA TYR A 32 0.69 -4.86 -13.39
C TYR A 32 -0.82 -4.80 -13.67
N THR A 33 -1.66 -5.43 -12.85
CA THR A 33 -3.13 -5.41 -13.01
C THR A 33 -3.77 -4.10 -12.56
N PHE A 34 -3.05 -3.27 -11.81
CA PHE A 34 -3.45 -1.90 -11.49
C PHE A 34 -3.22 -0.99 -12.70
N LEU A 35 -4.00 -1.23 -13.76
CA LEU A 35 -3.86 -0.54 -15.04
C LEU A 35 -4.24 0.95 -14.92
N PRO A 36 -3.48 1.87 -15.54
CA PRO A 36 -3.88 3.26 -15.65
C PRO A 36 -5.05 3.42 -16.61
N GLU A 37 -5.72 4.57 -16.54
CA GLU A 37 -6.77 4.93 -17.50
C GLU A 37 -6.25 4.85 -18.94
N GLY A 38 -7.04 4.24 -19.83
CA GLY A 38 -6.70 4.05 -21.24
C GLY A 38 -5.92 2.79 -21.56
N ALA A 39 -5.48 2.00 -20.57
CA ALA A 39 -4.86 0.69 -20.80
C ALA A 39 -5.85 -0.47 -20.53
N ASN A 40 -5.82 -1.49 -21.38
CA ASN A 40 -6.54 -2.76 -21.18
C ASN A 40 -5.59 -3.96 -20.92
N SER A 41 -4.27 -3.74 -21.00
CA SER A 41 -3.26 -4.78 -20.82
C SER A 41 -1.98 -4.24 -20.20
N LYS A 42 -1.16 -5.15 -19.64
CA LYS A 42 0.17 -4.83 -19.11
C LYS A 42 1.04 -4.08 -20.14
N ALA A 43 1.03 -4.54 -21.39
CA ALA A 43 1.86 -3.95 -22.45
C ALA A 43 1.44 -2.50 -22.77
N GLU A 44 0.13 -2.25 -22.87
CA GLU A 44 -0.40 -0.91 -23.07
C GLU A 44 -0.14 -0.01 -21.85
N GLY A 45 -0.37 -0.51 -20.64
CA GLY A 45 -0.10 0.24 -19.41
C GLY A 45 1.37 0.67 -19.31
N LEU A 46 2.30 -0.26 -19.53
CA LEU A 46 3.73 0.03 -19.56
C LEU A 46 4.11 1.00 -20.68
N LYS A 47 3.44 0.94 -21.85
CA LYS A 47 3.65 1.90 -22.92
C LYS A 47 3.20 3.31 -22.50
N ILE A 48 1.99 3.46 -21.97
CA ILE A 48 1.48 4.75 -21.49
C ILE A 48 2.41 5.34 -20.42
N ALA A 49 2.83 4.51 -19.47
CA ALA A 49 3.72 4.92 -18.38
C ALA A 49 5.09 5.38 -18.91
N ARG A 50 5.67 4.65 -19.89
CA ARG A 50 6.92 5.04 -20.56
C ARG A 50 6.79 6.32 -21.36
N ASP A 51 5.74 6.47 -22.16
CA ASP A 51 5.49 7.67 -22.97
C ASP A 51 5.38 8.92 -22.08
N ARG A 52 4.86 8.75 -20.85
CA ARG A 52 4.74 9.82 -19.84
C ARG A 52 5.94 9.94 -18.89
N ASN A 53 7.03 9.22 -19.14
CA ASN A 53 8.25 9.19 -18.31
C ASN A 53 8.01 8.77 -16.83
N VAL A 54 7.00 7.94 -16.58
CA VAL A 54 6.68 7.36 -15.28
C VAL A 54 7.04 5.87 -15.30
N VAL A 55 8.28 5.53 -14.93
CA VAL A 55 8.76 4.14 -14.92
C VAL A 55 9.40 3.84 -13.58
N ALA A 56 8.97 2.77 -12.91
CA ALA A 56 9.59 2.33 -11.67
C ALA A 56 11.01 1.81 -11.92
N THR A 57 11.93 2.18 -11.03
CA THR A 57 13.32 1.72 -11.05
C THR A 57 13.43 0.19 -10.98
N ASP A 58 12.44 -0.47 -10.39
CA ASP A 58 12.31 -1.92 -10.35
C ASP A 58 12.50 -2.56 -11.72
N GLU A 59 12.04 -1.92 -12.81
CA GLU A 59 12.20 -2.41 -14.18
C GLU A 59 13.66 -2.74 -14.54
N PHE A 60 14.60 -2.04 -13.92
CA PHE A 60 16.03 -2.15 -14.18
C PHE A 60 16.79 -2.86 -13.04
N LEU A 61 16.31 -2.78 -11.80
CA LEU A 61 17.06 -3.24 -10.62
C LEU A 61 16.47 -4.48 -9.94
N LEU A 62 15.16 -4.71 -10.04
CA LEU A 62 14.51 -5.84 -9.38
C LEU A 62 14.49 -7.04 -10.32
N SER A 63 15.53 -7.86 -10.31
CA SER A 63 15.52 -9.13 -11.07
C SER A 63 14.42 -10.06 -10.54
N SER A 64 13.68 -10.70 -11.45
CA SER A 64 12.65 -11.69 -11.11
C SER A 64 13.15 -13.12 -11.16
N GLU A 65 14.43 -13.36 -11.43
CA GLU A 65 14.96 -14.73 -11.54
C GLU A 65 14.71 -15.53 -10.25
N PRO A 66 14.31 -16.82 -10.37
CA PRO A 66 14.24 -17.64 -11.59
C PRO A 66 12.92 -17.49 -12.39
N PHE A 67 12.01 -16.62 -11.99
CA PHE A 67 10.77 -16.39 -12.72
C PHE A 67 11.02 -15.53 -13.98
N ALA A 68 10.34 -15.89 -15.07
CA ALA A 68 10.45 -15.18 -16.34
C ALA A 68 10.04 -13.70 -16.26
N THR A 69 9.10 -13.36 -15.35
CA THR A 69 8.63 -11.99 -15.13
C THR A 69 8.23 -11.76 -13.67
N ARG A 70 8.20 -10.48 -13.24
CA ARG A 70 7.74 -10.09 -11.89
C ARG A 70 6.28 -10.48 -11.62
N ASP A 71 5.41 -10.42 -12.64
CA ASP A 71 4.02 -10.87 -12.51
C ASP A 71 3.90 -12.40 -12.37
N ALA A 72 4.81 -13.18 -12.97
CA ALA A 72 4.86 -14.62 -12.72
C ALA A 72 5.29 -14.94 -11.29
N TRP A 73 6.27 -14.18 -10.76
CA TRP A 73 6.68 -14.29 -9.36
C TRP A 73 5.56 -13.88 -8.40
N CYS A 74 4.89 -12.75 -8.66
CA CYS A 74 3.71 -12.30 -7.92
C CYS A 74 2.64 -13.39 -7.86
N ARG A 75 2.27 -14.00 -9.00
CA ARG A 75 1.30 -15.12 -9.04
C ARG A 75 1.73 -16.33 -8.22
N ASP A 76 3.01 -16.66 -8.18
CA ASP A 76 3.52 -17.74 -7.32
C ASP A 76 3.37 -17.39 -5.83
N ARG A 77 3.75 -16.16 -5.45
CA ARG A 77 3.59 -15.64 -4.10
C ARG A 77 2.12 -15.57 -3.65
N LEU A 78 1.23 -15.15 -4.54
CA LEU A 78 -0.22 -15.13 -4.28
C LEU A 78 -0.76 -16.53 -3.98
N ARG A 79 -0.39 -17.54 -4.78
CA ARG A 79 -0.80 -18.93 -4.52
C ARG A 79 -0.27 -19.44 -3.18
N TYR A 80 1.00 -19.16 -2.88
CA TYR A 80 1.62 -19.53 -1.61
C TYR A 80 0.92 -18.89 -0.41
N THR A 81 0.73 -17.57 -0.44
CA THR A 81 0.12 -16.82 0.67
C THR A 81 -1.36 -17.14 0.81
N ARG A 82 -2.12 -17.25 -0.30
CA ARG A 82 -3.54 -17.62 -0.27
C ARG A 82 -3.74 -18.98 0.40
N LYS A 83 -2.96 -20.00 0.05
CA LYS A 83 -3.05 -21.31 0.69
C LYS A 83 -2.93 -21.21 2.22
N ARG A 84 -1.96 -20.45 2.71
CA ARG A 84 -1.72 -20.28 4.15
C ARG A 84 -2.80 -19.45 4.85
N LEU A 85 -3.42 -18.50 4.15
CA LEU A 85 -4.55 -17.72 4.65
C LEU A 85 -5.81 -18.59 4.75
N GLU A 86 -6.05 -19.48 3.79
CA GLU A 86 -7.18 -20.42 3.81
C GLU A 86 -7.07 -21.48 4.93
N ASP A 87 -5.87 -21.72 5.45
CA ASP A 87 -5.63 -22.62 6.60
C ASP A 87 -5.93 -21.94 7.96
N LEU A 88 -6.26 -20.64 7.99
CA LEU A 88 -6.58 -19.91 9.22
C LEU A 88 -8.01 -20.17 9.71
N ASP A 89 -8.20 -20.10 11.02
CA ASP A 89 -9.53 -20.05 11.61
C ASP A 89 -10.20 -18.71 11.31
N TRP A 90 -11.32 -18.75 10.57
CA TRP A 90 -12.11 -17.59 10.16
C TRP A 90 -12.64 -16.77 11.34
N MET A 91 -12.78 -17.37 12.54
CA MET A 91 -13.20 -16.68 13.75
C MET A 91 -12.10 -15.79 14.36
N THR A 92 -10.84 -16.03 14.01
CA THR A 92 -9.70 -15.28 14.56
C THR A 92 -9.40 -14.06 13.70
N PRO A 93 -9.44 -12.84 14.26
CA PRO A 93 -9.05 -11.63 13.55
C PRO A 93 -7.63 -11.70 12.97
N THR A 94 -7.41 -11.05 11.83
CA THR A 94 -6.07 -10.92 11.24
C THR A 94 -5.58 -9.47 11.21
N VAL A 95 -4.26 -9.29 11.28
CA VAL A 95 -3.58 -8.07 10.87
C VAL A 95 -2.77 -8.41 9.61
N LEU A 96 -3.25 -7.96 8.46
CA LEU A 96 -2.59 -8.20 7.18
C LEU A 96 -1.47 -7.19 6.98
N VAL A 97 -0.25 -7.65 6.73
CA VAL A 97 0.92 -6.77 6.55
C VAL A 97 1.56 -7.05 5.20
N ASN A 98 1.60 -6.05 4.33
CA ASN A 98 2.24 -6.16 3.02
C ASN A 98 2.86 -4.82 2.61
N HIS A 99 3.95 -4.84 1.83
CA HIS A 99 4.56 -3.58 1.40
C HIS A 99 3.60 -2.74 0.51
N PHE A 100 2.94 -3.41 -0.43
CA PHE A 100 2.00 -2.83 -1.38
C PHE A 100 0.57 -2.81 -0.79
N PRO A 101 -0.26 -1.80 -1.11
CA PRO A 101 -1.68 -1.82 -0.74
C PRO A 101 -2.38 -3.07 -1.32
N LEU A 102 -3.30 -3.65 -0.55
CA LEU A 102 -4.09 -4.82 -0.98
C LEU A 102 -5.23 -4.46 -1.93
N VAL A 103 -5.65 -3.20 -1.91
CA VAL A 103 -6.74 -2.63 -2.72
C VAL A 103 -6.23 -1.45 -3.55
N ARG A 104 -6.96 -1.04 -4.59
CA ARG A 104 -6.48 -0.07 -5.58
C ARG A 104 -6.61 1.39 -5.13
N GLU A 105 -7.65 1.69 -4.36
CA GLU A 105 -8.11 3.01 -3.94
C GLU A 105 -7.02 3.86 -3.29
N PRO A 106 -6.07 3.32 -2.49
CA PRO A 106 -4.93 4.08 -2.02
C PRO A 106 -4.11 4.76 -3.12
N CYS A 107 -4.01 4.13 -4.29
CA CYS A 107 -3.26 4.63 -5.43
C CYS A 107 -3.92 5.84 -6.11
N ASP A 108 -5.20 6.13 -5.86
CA ASP A 108 -5.89 7.31 -6.42
C ASP A 108 -5.32 8.62 -5.87
N ALA A 109 -4.59 8.56 -4.75
CA ALA A 109 -3.87 9.69 -4.19
C ALA A 109 -2.50 9.94 -4.86
N LEU A 110 -2.03 9.06 -5.75
CA LEU A 110 -0.79 9.26 -6.49
C LEU A 110 -0.91 10.46 -7.42
N PHE A 111 0.14 11.28 -7.46
CA PHE A 111 0.20 12.37 -8.43
C PHE A 111 0.29 11.87 -9.89
N TYR A 112 0.98 10.76 -10.09
CA TYR A 112 1.13 10.07 -11.38
C TYR A 112 0.43 8.72 -11.30
N PRO A 113 -0.82 8.59 -11.78
CA PRO A 113 -1.60 7.36 -11.68
C PRO A 113 -1.00 6.21 -12.49
N GLU A 114 -0.16 6.48 -13.49
CA GLU A 114 0.58 5.47 -14.26
C GLU A 114 1.49 4.63 -13.36
N PHE A 115 1.98 5.21 -12.26
CA PHE A 115 2.81 4.50 -11.29
C PHE A 115 2.07 3.36 -10.57
N SER A 116 0.72 3.38 -10.59
CA SER A 116 -0.09 2.33 -9.96
C SER A 116 0.18 0.92 -10.49
N LEU A 117 0.75 0.78 -11.71
CA LEU A 117 1.20 -0.49 -12.28
C LEU A 117 2.16 -1.27 -11.38
N TRP A 118 2.96 -0.58 -10.56
CA TRP A 118 3.94 -1.16 -9.64
C TRP A 118 3.47 -1.16 -8.18
N CYS A 119 2.18 -0.91 -7.93
CA CYS A 119 1.65 -0.70 -6.59
C CYS A 119 0.82 -1.87 -6.03
N GLY A 120 0.66 -2.98 -6.75
CA GLY A 120 -0.06 -4.14 -6.22
C GLY A 120 -0.66 -5.06 -7.29
N THR A 121 -1.68 -5.81 -6.90
CA THR A 121 -2.42 -6.74 -7.74
C THR A 121 -3.91 -6.68 -7.40
N THR A 122 -4.78 -6.91 -8.39
CA THR A 122 -6.23 -7.03 -8.17
C THR A 122 -6.62 -8.33 -7.46
N GLU A 123 -5.75 -9.34 -7.40
CA GLU A 123 -6.01 -10.64 -6.79
C GLU A 123 -6.14 -10.62 -5.25
N THR A 124 -5.81 -9.49 -4.62
CA THR A 124 -5.90 -9.28 -3.17
C THR A 124 -7.05 -8.36 -2.76
N ALA A 125 -7.89 -7.93 -3.71
CA ALA A 125 -8.86 -6.87 -3.51
C ALA A 125 -9.92 -7.16 -2.44
N ASP A 126 -10.18 -8.43 -2.12
CA ASP A 126 -11.13 -8.86 -1.08
C ASP A 126 -10.45 -9.42 0.17
N TRP A 127 -9.12 -9.45 0.26
CA TRP A 127 -8.43 -10.18 1.32
C TRP A 127 -8.67 -9.59 2.72
N HIS A 128 -8.87 -8.26 2.82
CA HIS A 128 -9.14 -7.61 4.10
C HIS A 128 -10.49 -8.03 4.70
N THR A 129 -11.50 -8.29 3.89
CA THR A 129 -12.80 -8.79 4.38
C THR A 129 -12.82 -10.32 4.45
N ARG A 130 -12.32 -11.00 3.41
CA ARG A 130 -12.32 -12.47 3.31
C ARG A 130 -11.58 -13.15 4.45
N TYR A 131 -10.44 -12.59 4.87
CA TYR A 131 -9.62 -13.16 5.95
C TYR A 131 -9.77 -12.39 7.27
N ASN A 132 -10.94 -11.78 7.50
CA ASN A 132 -11.34 -11.19 8.77
C ASN A 132 -10.30 -10.20 9.35
N ALA A 133 -9.81 -9.30 8.51
CA ALA A 133 -8.78 -8.36 8.92
C ALA A 133 -9.37 -7.24 9.77
N VAL A 134 -8.78 -6.99 10.94
CA VAL A 134 -9.07 -5.79 11.75
C VAL A 134 -8.18 -4.61 11.36
N CYS A 135 -7.07 -4.88 10.67
CA CYS A 135 -6.18 -3.86 10.13
C CYS A 135 -5.38 -4.41 8.94
N SER A 136 -5.21 -3.58 7.92
CA SER A 136 -4.28 -3.80 6.81
C SER A 136 -3.15 -2.77 6.90
N VAL A 137 -1.91 -3.22 7.05
CA VAL A 137 -0.72 -2.36 7.20
C VAL A 137 0.08 -2.42 5.92
N TYR A 138 0.35 -1.25 5.34
CA TYR A 138 1.12 -1.15 4.11
C TYR A 138 1.96 0.13 4.04
N GLY A 139 2.76 0.25 2.99
CA GLY A 139 3.56 1.44 2.74
C GLY A 139 3.62 1.72 1.25
N HIS A 140 4.83 1.77 0.70
CA HIS A 140 5.14 1.94 -0.72
C HIS A 140 4.78 3.32 -1.30
N LEU A 141 3.61 3.86 -1.01
CA LEU A 141 3.09 5.06 -1.66
C LEU A 141 3.72 6.36 -1.16
N HIS A 142 4.30 6.36 0.05
CA HIS A 142 4.85 7.56 0.70
C HIS A 142 3.75 8.61 1.00
N ILE A 143 2.56 8.10 1.34
CA ILE A 143 1.36 8.88 1.68
C ILE A 143 0.84 8.39 3.04
N PRO A 144 1.53 8.68 4.16
CA PRO A 144 1.19 8.15 5.47
C PRO A 144 -0.16 8.68 5.95
N ARG A 145 -1.11 7.76 6.15
CA ARG A 145 -2.49 8.05 6.57
C ARG A 145 -3.18 6.82 7.16
N THR A 146 -4.32 7.07 7.79
CA THR A 146 -5.32 6.05 8.15
C THR A 146 -6.54 6.24 7.27
N THR A 147 -7.02 5.16 6.66
CA THR A 147 -8.21 5.11 5.81
C THR A 147 -9.07 3.90 6.15
N TRP A 148 -10.31 3.85 5.68
CA TRP A 148 -11.21 2.70 5.88
C TRP A 148 -11.78 2.23 4.55
N TYR A 149 -11.76 0.91 4.33
CA TYR A 149 -12.32 0.22 3.18
C TYR A 149 -13.09 -0.99 3.68
N ASP A 150 -14.38 -1.09 3.33
CA ASP A 150 -15.29 -2.14 3.83
C ASP A 150 -15.24 -2.27 5.36
N ASP A 151 -15.26 -1.13 6.06
CA ASP A 151 -15.10 -0.99 7.52
C ASP A 151 -13.77 -1.51 8.11
N VAL A 152 -12.85 -2.01 7.29
CA VAL A 152 -11.50 -2.40 7.71
C VAL A 152 -10.58 -1.19 7.69
N ARG A 153 -9.81 -1.01 8.77
CA ARG A 153 -8.81 0.06 8.88
C ARG A 153 -7.55 -0.28 8.07
N PHE A 154 -7.12 0.67 7.26
CA PHE A 154 -5.89 0.61 6.48
C PHE A 154 -4.91 1.66 6.97
N GLU A 155 -3.68 1.23 7.21
CA GLU A 155 -2.60 2.07 7.74
C GLU A 155 -1.46 2.13 6.73
N GLU A 156 -1.33 3.28 6.05
CA GLU A 156 -0.10 3.61 5.33
C GLU A 156 0.90 4.16 6.36
N VAL A 157 1.99 3.43 6.56
CA VAL A 157 2.97 3.66 7.63
C VAL A 157 4.35 4.05 7.11
N SER A 158 4.42 4.56 5.88
CA SER A 158 5.67 5.03 5.31
C SER A 158 6.24 6.24 6.06
N VAL A 159 7.57 6.31 6.09
CA VAL A 159 8.29 7.54 6.48
C VAL A 159 8.56 8.39 5.25
N GLY A 160 9.01 7.76 4.16
CA GLY A 160 9.44 8.44 2.94
C GLY A 160 10.85 9.03 3.01
N TYR A 161 11.22 9.74 1.96
CA TYR A 161 12.53 10.39 1.85
C TYR A 161 12.62 11.68 2.68
N PRO A 162 13.83 12.13 3.07
CA PRO A 162 14.03 13.35 3.85
C PRO A 162 13.28 14.59 3.37
N ARG A 163 13.21 14.80 2.05
CA ARG A 163 12.49 15.95 1.46
C ARG A 163 10.96 15.83 1.59
N GLU A 164 10.43 14.61 1.67
CA GLU A 164 9.00 14.35 1.77
C GLU A 164 8.52 14.57 3.21
N TRP A 165 9.14 13.92 4.19
CA TRP A 165 8.68 14.01 5.58
C TRP A 165 9.04 15.33 6.26
N ALA A 166 10.04 16.07 5.76
CA ALA A 166 10.34 17.42 6.26
C ALA A 166 9.14 18.38 6.16
N GLN A 167 8.22 18.13 5.21
CA GLN A 167 7.00 18.93 5.03
C GLN A 167 5.77 18.35 5.75
N ARG A 168 5.84 17.10 6.21
CA ARG A 168 4.70 16.32 6.73
C ARG A 168 5.09 15.58 8.00
N LYS A 169 5.67 16.31 8.97
CA LYS A 169 6.20 15.70 10.19
C LYS A 169 5.05 15.15 11.04
N PRO A 170 4.98 13.83 11.27
CA PRO A 170 3.89 13.26 12.05
C PRO A 170 4.06 13.51 13.55
N TYR A 171 2.98 13.38 14.32
CA TYR A 171 3.03 13.47 15.78
C TYR A 171 3.92 12.37 16.40
N SER A 172 3.94 11.18 15.79
CA SER A 172 4.80 10.04 16.11
C SER A 172 5.16 9.30 14.83
N TRP A 173 6.38 8.76 14.77
CA TRP A 173 6.81 7.94 13.63
C TRP A 173 6.23 6.53 13.66
N LEU A 174 6.01 5.98 14.86
CA LEU A 174 5.43 4.65 15.02
C LEU A 174 3.90 4.77 14.98
N ARG A 175 3.28 4.02 14.07
CA ARG A 175 1.82 3.86 14.01
C ARG A 175 1.39 2.72 14.93
N GLN A 176 0.47 3.02 15.85
CA GLN A 176 -0.14 1.99 16.67
C GLN A 176 -1.11 1.15 15.81
N ILE A 177 -0.90 -0.17 15.81
CA ILE A 177 -1.78 -1.12 15.10
C ILE A 177 -2.73 -1.80 16.08
N LEU A 178 -2.20 -2.44 17.11
CA LEU A 178 -2.97 -3.04 18.21
C LEU A 178 -2.48 -2.50 19.56
N PRO A 179 -3.37 -2.33 20.57
CA PRO A 179 -4.84 -2.33 20.43
C PRO A 179 -5.30 -1.23 19.46
N VAL A 180 -6.52 -1.36 18.92
CA VAL A 180 -7.06 -0.38 17.97
C VAL A 180 -6.99 1.03 18.58
N PRO A 181 -6.29 1.99 17.95
CA PRO A 181 -6.14 3.32 18.50
C PRO A 181 -7.45 4.10 18.44
N HIS A 182 -7.69 4.93 19.45
CA HIS A 182 -8.77 5.92 19.44
C HIS A 182 -8.22 7.26 18.95
N TYR A 183 -8.65 7.70 17.77
CA TYR A 183 -8.32 9.01 17.23
C TYR A 183 -9.38 10.04 17.66
N PRO A 184 -9.05 11.00 18.55
CA PRO A 184 -10.01 12.03 18.91
C PRO A 184 -10.35 12.90 17.69
N PRO A 185 -11.53 13.55 17.67
CA PRO A 185 -11.88 14.48 16.60
C PRO A 185 -10.77 15.51 16.35
N GLY A 186 -10.36 15.66 15.09
CA GLY A 186 -9.28 16.57 14.69
C GLY A 186 -7.86 16.00 14.77
N TYR A 187 -7.66 14.77 15.25
CA TYR A 187 -6.34 14.14 15.25
C TYR A 187 -5.86 13.76 13.84
N LEU A 188 -6.76 13.17 13.05
CA LEU A 188 -6.52 12.92 11.64
C LEU A 188 -6.94 14.14 10.83
N ASN A 189 -6.10 14.54 9.88
CA ASN A 189 -6.44 15.60 8.95
C ASN A 189 -7.47 15.14 7.88
N GLU A 190 -7.86 16.04 6.98
CA GLU A 190 -8.93 15.82 6.00
C GLU A 190 -8.73 14.64 5.03
N PHE A 191 -7.53 14.06 4.93
CA PHE A 191 -7.27 12.86 4.13
C PHE A 191 -6.79 11.65 4.96
N GLY A 192 -6.86 11.75 6.29
CA GLY A 192 -6.44 10.69 7.22
C GLY A 192 -4.98 10.78 7.69
N GLY A 193 -4.25 11.85 7.35
CA GLY A 193 -2.85 12.03 7.74
C GLY A 193 -2.68 12.41 9.22
N HIS A 194 -1.57 11.97 9.81
CA HIS A 194 -1.22 12.14 11.24
C HIS A 194 -0.38 13.39 11.48
N PHE A 195 -0.74 14.49 10.83
CA PHE A 195 -0.05 15.77 10.88
C PHE A 195 -0.99 16.91 10.44
N GLU A 196 -0.67 18.13 10.85
CA GLU A 196 -1.44 19.31 10.47
C GLU A 196 -1.16 19.74 9.03
N ILE A 197 -2.21 19.97 8.25
CA ILE A 197 -2.10 20.53 6.90
C ILE A 197 -2.07 22.05 7.00
N THR A 198 -0.92 22.64 6.71
CA THR A 198 -0.77 24.10 6.63
C THR A 198 -1.32 24.65 5.32
N GLU A 199 -1.68 25.94 5.30
CA GLU A 199 -2.14 26.60 4.08
C GLU A 199 -1.06 26.60 2.98
N GLN A 200 0.21 26.74 3.36
CA GLN A 200 1.32 26.65 2.42
C GLN A 200 1.38 25.29 1.71
N MET A 201 1.06 24.20 2.43
CA MET A 201 1.00 22.85 1.84
C MET A 201 -0.17 22.74 0.86
N ARG A 202 -1.34 23.29 1.19
CA ARG A 202 -2.50 23.32 0.27
C ARG A 202 -2.17 24.06 -1.02
N VAL A 203 -1.60 25.26 -0.91
CA VAL A 203 -1.18 26.07 -2.07
C VAL A 203 -0.15 25.33 -2.91
N SER A 204 0.84 24.69 -2.28
CA SER A 204 1.90 23.94 -2.99
C SER A 204 1.33 22.73 -3.72
N ALA A 205 0.44 21.97 -3.08
CA ALA A 205 -0.24 20.82 -3.70
C ALA A 205 -1.13 21.24 -4.87
N LYS A 206 -1.88 22.34 -4.73
CA LYS A 206 -2.72 22.90 -5.81
C LYS A 206 -1.88 23.31 -7.01
N ARG A 207 -0.81 24.10 -6.80
CA ARG A 207 0.11 24.52 -7.88
C ARG A 207 0.73 23.32 -8.60
N PHE A 208 1.09 22.28 -7.85
CA PHE A 208 1.66 21.07 -8.43
C PHE A 208 0.63 20.33 -9.30
N ARG A 209 -0.62 20.16 -8.83
CA ARG A 209 -1.71 19.57 -9.63
C ARG A 209 -2.01 20.37 -10.89
N GLU A 210 -2.06 21.69 -10.80
CA GLU A 210 -2.28 22.57 -11.96
C GLU A 210 -1.16 22.46 -13.00
N ARG A 211 0.10 22.34 -12.56
CA ARG A 211 1.23 22.12 -13.46
C ARG A 211 1.11 20.78 -14.18
N LEU A 212 0.84 19.70 -13.44
CA LEU A 212 0.64 18.37 -14.03
C LEU A 212 -0.50 18.33 -15.04
N ALA A 213 -1.62 19.00 -14.73
CA ALA A 213 -2.75 19.08 -15.65
C ALA A 213 -2.38 19.80 -16.96
N LYS A 214 -1.56 20.85 -16.89
CA LYS A 214 -1.06 21.56 -18.08
C LYS A 214 -0.10 20.73 -18.91
N GLU A 215 0.83 20.03 -18.26
CA GLU A 215 1.76 19.11 -18.94
C GLU A 215 0.96 18.03 -19.70
N ARG A 216 -0.04 17.42 -19.06
CA ARG A 216 -0.90 16.41 -19.70
C ARG A 216 -1.81 16.91 -20.81
N ALA A 217 -2.22 18.18 -20.78
CA ALA A 217 -3.05 18.76 -21.83
C ALA A 217 -2.23 19.18 -23.07
N SER A 218 -0.91 19.18 -22.95
CA SER A 218 0.01 19.58 -24.03
C SER A 218 0.54 18.38 -24.83
N ASP A 219 0.25 17.16 -24.39
CA ASP A 219 0.54 15.86 -25.03
C ASP A 219 -0.68 15.35 -25.80
#